data_AF-A0A973NVU9-F1
#
_entry.id   AF-A0A973NVU9-F1
#
_cell.length_a   1.000
_cell.length_b   1.000
_cell.length_c   1.000
_cell.angle_alpha   90.00
_cell.angle_beta   90.00
_cell.angle_gamma   90.00
#
_symmetry.space_group_name_H-M   'P 1'
#
loop_
_entity.id
_entity.type
_entity.pdbx_description
1 polymer ?
#
loop_
_entity_poly.entity_id
_entity_poly.type
_entity_poly.pdbx_seq_one_letter_code
_entity_poly.pdbx_strand_id
1 'polypeptide(L)'
;AVRAAAGGAQLPAALRTRWAAWCSAAGLEPVPEPRADLALTPGHRLRVGHAIVRLPDGPGRWIWAVNGHAFPIGGAAGERIAEQLRPGRELTVGELCRAVGADEHNGAVTALLRRLYRLRGIELAGSERTDG
;
A
#
# COMPACT_ATOMS: atom_id res chain seq x y z
N ALA A 1 1.62 -6.59 -34.02
CA ALA A 1 1.94 -5.88 -32.76
C ALA A 1 0.97 -6.24 -31.62
N VAL A 2 -0.35 -6.05 -31.77
CA VAL A 2 -1.36 -6.31 -30.71
C VAL A 2 -1.39 -7.79 -30.24
N ARG A 3 -1.20 -8.78 -31.13
CA ARG A 3 -1.13 -10.20 -30.75
C ARG A 3 0.06 -10.58 -29.87
N ALA A 4 1.19 -9.88 -29.97
CA ALA A 4 2.36 -10.15 -29.13
C ALA A 4 2.14 -9.69 -27.67
N ALA A 5 1.34 -8.63 -27.47
CA ALA A 5 0.92 -8.19 -26.14
C ALA A 5 -0.09 -9.15 -25.48
N ALA A 6 -0.85 -9.90 -26.29
CA ALA A 6 -1.89 -10.83 -25.82
C ALA A 6 -1.36 -12.23 -25.43
N GLY A 7 -0.07 -12.52 -25.61
CA GLY A 7 0.52 -13.82 -25.27
C GLY A 7 1.92 -13.76 -24.65
N GLY A 8 2.44 -12.55 -24.38
CA GLY A 8 3.76 -12.37 -23.78
C GLY A 8 3.79 -12.85 -22.32
N ALA A 9 4.96 -13.26 -21.85
CA ALA A 9 5.19 -13.71 -20.47
C ALA A 9 4.76 -12.67 -19.40
N GLN A 10 4.61 -11.40 -19.79
CA GLN A 10 4.20 -10.29 -18.95
C GLN A 10 2.68 -10.15 -18.82
N LEU A 11 1.88 -10.74 -19.73
CA LEU A 11 0.42 -10.60 -19.72
C LEU A 11 -0.21 -11.13 -18.42
N PRO A 12 0.16 -12.31 -17.89
CA PRO A 12 -0.43 -12.80 -16.65
C PRO A 12 -0.21 -11.85 -15.47
N ALA A 13 0.98 -11.24 -15.37
CA ALA A 13 1.28 -10.26 -14.33
C ALA A 13 0.47 -8.97 -14.51
N ALA A 14 0.35 -8.48 -15.74
CA ALA A 14 -0.47 -7.30 -16.05
C ALA A 14 -1.96 -7.52 -15.72
N LEU A 15 -2.51 -8.69 -16.04
CA LEU A 15 -3.89 -9.05 -15.72
C LEU A 15 -4.11 -9.14 -14.21
N ARG A 16 -3.18 -9.74 -13.45
CA ARG A 16 -3.24 -9.76 -11.98
C ARG A 16 -3.21 -8.35 -11.39
N THR A 17 -2.32 -7.48 -11.88
CA THR A 17 -2.25 -6.08 -11.44
C THR A 17 -3.55 -5.33 -11.72
N ARG A 18 -4.10 -5.46 -12.93
CA ARG A 18 -5.38 -4.84 -13.29
C ARG A 18 -6.53 -5.36 -12.44
N TRP A 19 -6.60 -6.65 -12.20
CA TRP A 19 -7.62 -7.26 -11.35
C TRP A 19 -7.51 -6.77 -9.90
N ALA A 20 -6.29 -6.71 -9.34
CA ALA A 20 -6.05 -6.20 -7.99
C ALA A 20 -6.52 -4.74 -7.83
N ALA A 21 -6.16 -3.89 -8.80
CA ALA A 21 -6.60 -2.51 -8.87
C ALA A 21 -8.14 -2.42 -8.84
N TRP A 22 -8.80 -3.14 -9.75
CA TRP A 22 -10.26 -3.16 -9.84
C TRP A 22 -10.93 -3.62 -8.54
N CYS A 23 -10.48 -4.72 -7.93
CA CYS A 23 -11.01 -5.19 -6.65
C CYS A 23 -10.83 -4.17 -5.52
N SER A 24 -9.72 -3.42 -5.53
CA SER A 24 -9.43 -2.40 -4.52
C SER A 24 -10.15 -1.07 -4.76
N ALA A 25 -10.73 -0.84 -5.94
CA ALA A 25 -11.33 0.44 -6.31
C ALA A 25 -12.63 0.72 -5.54
N ALA A 26 -13.36 -0.31 -5.11
CA ALA A 26 -14.56 -0.17 -4.28
C ALA A 26 -15.59 0.87 -4.79
N GLY A 27 -15.75 0.99 -6.12
CA GLY A 27 -16.69 1.94 -6.75
C GLY A 27 -16.13 3.34 -7.00
N LEU A 28 -14.84 3.59 -6.75
CA LEU A 28 -14.16 4.84 -7.09
C LEU A 28 -13.96 4.97 -8.60
N GLU A 29 -14.82 5.74 -9.27
CA GLU A 29 -14.71 6.09 -10.70
C GLU A 29 -14.96 7.60 -10.90
N PRO A 30 -13.95 8.38 -11.32
CA PRO A 30 -12.57 7.96 -11.55
C PRO A 30 -11.83 7.60 -10.26
N VAL A 31 -10.81 6.75 -10.39
CA VAL A 31 -9.87 6.48 -9.30
C VAL A 31 -9.20 7.80 -8.86
N PRO A 32 -9.22 8.16 -7.55
CA PRO A 32 -8.65 9.40 -7.07
C PRO A 32 -7.16 9.52 -7.38
N GLU A 33 -6.73 10.73 -7.71
CA GLU A 33 -5.31 11.00 -7.88
C GLU A 33 -4.53 10.77 -6.58
N PRO A 34 -3.30 10.22 -6.69
CA PRO A 34 -2.40 10.10 -5.55
C PRO A 34 -2.13 11.46 -4.90
N ARG A 35 -2.10 11.49 -3.56
CA ARG A 35 -1.68 12.69 -2.81
C ARG A 35 -0.22 13.02 -3.13
N ALA A 36 0.13 14.27 -2.83
CA ALA A 36 1.53 14.69 -2.70
C ALA A 36 2.25 13.78 -1.70
N ASP A 37 3.55 13.61 -1.92
CA ASP A 37 4.38 12.84 -1.03
C ASP A 37 4.60 13.58 0.30
N LEU A 38 4.78 12.83 1.37
CA LEU A 38 4.97 13.34 2.71
C LEU A 38 6.14 12.61 3.38
N ALA A 39 7.07 13.34 3.97
CA ALA A 39 8.10 12.74 4.81
C ALA A 39 7.48 12.22 6.12
N LEU A 40 7.47 10.90 6.29
CA LEU A 40 6.99 10.28 7.52
C LEU A 40 8.11 10.15 8.54
N THR A 41 7.83 10.48 9.80
CA THR A 41 8.73 10.31 10.95
C THR A 41 8.22 9.18 11.85
N PRO A 42 9.08 8.56 12.69
CA PRO A 42 8.68 7.48 13.60
C PRO A 42 7.48 7.83 14.51
N GLY A 43 7.33 9.11 14.87
CA GLY A 43 6.26 9.61 15.74
C GLY A 43 4.91 9.85 15.05
N HIS A 44 4.83 9.87 13.71
CA HIS A 44 3.56 10.05 13.02
C HIS A 44 2.62 8.87 13.31
N ARG A 45 1.42 9.20 13.80
CA ARG A 45 0.34 8.23 13.99
C ARG A 45 -0.44 8.06 12.69
N LEU A 46 -0.70 6.81 12.34
CA LEU A 46 -1.34 6.41 11.11
C LEU A 46 -2.60 5.62 11.42
N ARG A 47 -3.66 5.85 10.65
CA ARG A 47 -4.88 5.05 10.64
C ARG A 47 -5.00 4.33 9.30
N VAL A 48 -5.24 3.02 9.33
CA VAL A 48 -5.48 2.25 8.11
C VAL A 48 -6.93 2.46 7.67
N GLY A 49 -7.13 3.08 6.51
CA GLY A 49 -8.46 3.48 6.05
C GLY A 49 -9.26 2.31 5.45
N HIS A 50 -8.64 1.57 4.55
CA HIS A 50 -9.29 0.51 3.77
C HIS A 50 -8.46 -0.77 3.73
N ALA A 51 -9.11 -1.87 3.34
CA ALA A 51 -8.43 -3.14 3.14
C ALA A 51 -7.44 -3.04 1.98
N ILE A 52 -6.23 -3.56 2.20
CA ILE A 52 -5.21 -3.68 1.17
C ILE A 52 -5.39 -5.06 0.51
N VAL A 53 -5.74 -5.06 -0.77
CA VAL A 53 -5.80 -6.29 -1.57
C VAL A 53 -4.36 -6.75 -1.82
N ARG A 54 -4.10 -8.05 -1.65
CA ARG A 54 -2.78 -8.66 -1.83
C ARG A 54 -2.88 -9.91 -2.68
N LEU A 55 -2.03 -10.01 -3.69
CA LEU A 55 -1.95 -11.16 -4.57
C LEU A 55 -0.50 -11.64 -4.71
N PRO A 56 -0.24 -12.94 -4.65
CA PRO A 56 1.08 -13.47 -4.95
C PRO A 56 1.43 -13.26 -6.43
N ASP A 57 2.69 -12.89 -6.71
CA ASP A 57 3.23 -12.69 -8.07
C ASP A 57 4.56 -13.44 -8.27
N GLY A 58 4.62 -14.65 -7.72
CA GLY A 58 5.80 -15.52 -7.72
C GLY A 58 6.56 -15.50 -6.39
N PRO A 59 7.68 -16.23 -6.31
CA PRO A 59 8.41 -16.43 -5.05
C PRO A 59 8.84 -15.10 -4.41
N GLY A 60 8.35 -14.83 -3.20
CA GLY A 60 8.67 -13.62 -2.43
C GLY A 60 8.19 -12.30 -3.07
N ARG A 61 7.30 -12.35 -4.07
CA ARG A 61 6.74 -11.18 -4.74
C ARG A 61 5.24 -11.13 -4.58
N TRP A 62 4.75 -9.93 -4.37
CA TRP A 62 3.34 -9.62 -4.14
C TRP A 62 2.92 -8.43 -5.00
N ILE A 63 1.67 -8.42 -5.43
CA ILE A 63 0.98 -7.23 -5.93
C ILE A 63 0.08 -6.76 -4.79
N TRP A 64 0.23 -5.50 -4.40
CA TRP A 64 -0.66 -4.84 -3.44
C TRP A 64 -1.54 -3.87 -4.20
N ALA A 65 -2.79 -3.71 -3.75
CA ALA A 65 -3.67 -2.71 -4.30
C ALA A 65 -4.54 -2.04 -3.23
N VAL A 66 -4.75 -0.74 -3.41
CA VAL A 66 -5.59 0.09 -2.55
C VAL A 66 -6.22 1.21 -3.36
N ASN A 67 -7.52 1.45 -3.17
CA ASN A 67 -8.29 2.52 -3.81
C ASN A 67 -8.08 2.61 -5.34
N GLY A 68 -8.03 1.47 -6.03
CA GLY A 68 -7.88 1.44 -7.48
C GLY A 68 -6.43 1.46 -7.99
N HIS A 69 -5.44 1.58 -7.10
CA HIS A 69 -4.02 1.62 -7.45
C HIS A 69 -3.33 0.33 -7.05
N ALA A 70 -2.67 -0.33 -8.00
CA ALA A 70 -1.89 -1.54 -7.76
C ALA A 70 -0.38 -1.31 -7.97
N PHE A 71 0.46 -1.92 -7.14
CA PHE A 71 1.91 -1.81 -7.20
C PHE A 71 2.62 -3.08 -6.69
N PRO A 72 3.82 -3.40 -7.20
CA PRO A 72 4.57 -4.56 -6.75
C PRO A 72 5.25 -4.31 -5.40
N ILE A 73 5.37 -5.37 -4.61
CA ILE A 73 6.11 -5.47 -3.35
C ILE A 73 6.94 -6.75 -3.36
N GLY A 74 8.19 -6.65 -2.91
CA GLY A 74 9.10 -7.78 -2.81
C GLY A 74 9.59 -8.00 -1.38
N GLY A 75 9.98 -9.24 -1.09
CA GLY A 75 10.66 -9.62 0.14
C GLY A 75 9.73 -10.04 1.28
N ALA A 76 10.27 -10.83 2.20
CA ALA A 76 9.55 -11.41 3.35
C ALA A 76 9.01 -10.35 4.35
N ALA A 77 9.53 -9.12 4.30
CA ALA A 77 9.01 -8.02 5.12
C ALA A 77 7.58 -7.63 4.72
N GLY A 78 7.18 -7.81 3.46
CA GLY A 78 5.85 -7.45 2.98
C GLY A 78 4.74 -8.16 3.75
N GLU A 79 4.87 -9.46 4.00
CA GLU A 79 3.86 -10.23 4.72
C GLU A 79 3.70 -9.77 6.17
N ARG A 80 4.81 -9.61 6.90
CA ARG A 80 4.81 -9.10 8.28
C ARG A 80 4.21 -7.69 8.37
N ILE A 81 4.53 -6.81 7.42
CA ILE A 81 3.92 -5.46 7.37
C ILE A 81 2.42 -5.56 7.09
N ALA A 82 2.02 -6.42 6.15
CA ALA A 82 0.61 -6.60 5.82
C ALA A 82 -0.20 -7.14 6.99
N GLU A 83 0.38 -7.96 7.87
CA GLU A 83 -0.26 -8.40 9.10
C GLU A 83 -0.60 -7.26 10.04
N GLN A 84 0.21 -6.20 10.02
CA GLN A 84 -0.01 -5.04 10.86
C GLN A 84 -1.04 -4.07 10.26
N LEU A 85 -1.17 -3.99 8.93
CA LEU A 85 -2.05 -3.04 8.24
C LEU A 85 -3.51 -3.53 8.15
N ARG A 86 -4.20 -3.60 9.30
CA ARG A 86 -5.62 -3.96 9.40
C ARG A 86 -6.52 -2.73 9.34
N PRO A 87 -7.61 -2.70 8.55
CA PRO A 87 -8.53 -1.57 8.51
C PRO A 87 -9.00 -1.15 9.90
N GLY A 88 -9.05 0.17 10.14
CA GLY A 88 -9.44 0.76 11.42
C GLY A 88 -8.34 0.74 12.50
N ARG A 89 -7.24 0.01 12.29
CA ARG A 89 -6.12 0.03 13.23
C ARG A 89 -5.38 1.36 13.17
N GLU A 90 -5.05 1.87 14.34
CA GLU A 90 -4.11 2.98 14.52
C GLU A 90 -2.77 2.46 15.06
N LEU A 91 -1.69 3.04 14.56
CA LEU A 91 -0.32 2.75 14.97
C LEU A 91 0.62 3.88 14.55
N THR A 92 1.72 4.05 15.26
CA THR A 92 2.82 4.92 14.82
C THR A 92 3.73 4.21 13.81
N VAL A 93 4.48 4.99 13.04
CA VAL A 93 5.53 4.46 12.14
C VAL A 93 6.53 3.62 12.94
N GLY A 94 6.99 4.11 14.09
CA GLY A 94 7.94 3.40 14.95
C GLY A 94 7.38 2.09 15.53
N GLU A 95 6.09 2.06 15.90
CA GLU A 95 5.42 0.81 16.32
C GLU A 95 5.38 -0.23 15.20
N LEU A 96 5.12 0.20 13.95
CA LEU A 96 5.14 -0.70 12.81
C LEU A 96 6.54 -1.29 12.59
N CYS A 97 7.57 -0.43 12.58
CA CYS A 97 8.96 -0.87 12.42
C CYS A 97 9.33 -1.93 13.48
N ARG A 98 9.02 -1.66 14.76
CA ARG A 98 9.25 -2.62 15.86
C ARG A 98 8.48 -3.92 15.66
N ALA A 99 7.21 -3.86 15.27
CA ALA A 99 6.38 -5.06 15.07
C ALA A 99 6.91 -5.97 13.95
N VAL A 100 7.61 -5.41 12.96
CA VAL A 100 8.25 -6.19 11.89
C VAL A 100 9.73 -6.48 12.15
N GLY A 101 10.20 -6.27 13.38
CA GLY A 101 11.58 -6.52 13.80
C GLY A 101 12.61 -5.68 13.04
N ALA A 102 12.22 -4.48 12.63
CA ALA A 102 13.06 -3.53 11.93
C ALA A 102 13.45 -2.35 12.84
N ASP A 103 14.57 -1.70 12.52
CA ASP A 103 14.93 -0.41 13.10
C ASP A 103 13.81 0.62 12.88
N GLU A 104 13.59 1.52 13.84
CA GLU A 104 12.50 2.51 13.76
C GLU A 104 12.64 3.47 12.57
N HIS A 105 13.86 3.64 12.04
CA HIS A 105 14.18 4.42 10.84
C HIS A 105 14.27 3.56 9.57
N ASN A 106 13.69 2.35 9.56
CA ASN A 106 13.76 1.47 8.40
C ASN A 106 13.16 2.12 7.14
N GLY A 107 14.04 2.43 6.18
CA GLY A 107 13.66 3.14 4.96
C GLY A 107 12.65 2.38 4.08
N ALA A 108 12.64 1.05 4.11
CA ALA A 108 11.70 0.25 3.31
C ALA A 108 10.27 0.31 3.88
N VAL A 109 10.13 0.21 5.20
CA VAL A 109 8.83 0.39 5.88
C VAL A 109 8.30 1.81 5.62
N THR A 110 9.15 2.82 5.82
CA THR A 110 8.78 4.22 5.59
C THR A 110 8.40 4.48 4.14
N ALA A 111 9.13 3.95 3.16
CA ALA A 111 8.81 4.10 1.74
C ALA A 111 7.46 3.45 1.38
N LEU A 112 7.15 2.28 1.94
CA LEU A 112 5.87 1.62 1.75
C LEU A 112 4.72 2.44 2.36
N LEU A 113 4.88 2.92 3.59
CA LEU A 113 3.87 3.77 4.24
C LEU A 113 3.65 5.07 3.47
N ARG A 114 4.71 5.72 2.97
CA ARG A 114 4.59 6.90 2.09
C ARG A 114 3.78 6.59 0.84
N ARG A 115 4.04 5.45 0.19
CA ARG A 115 3.24 5.00 -0.95
C ARG A 115 1.77 4.81 -0.57
N LEU A 116 1.49 4.11 0.54
CA LEU A 116 0.11 3.90 1.00
C LEU A 116 -0.59 5.21 1.38
N TYR A 117 0.12 6.18 1.96
CA TYR A 117 -0.41 7.49 2.28
C TYR A 117 -0.78 8.27 1.02
N ARG A 118 0.12 8.26 0.02
CA ARG A 118 -0.14 8.86 -1.30
C ARG A 118 -1.35 8.24 -1.98
N LEU A 119 -1.49 6.91 -1.92
CA LEU A 119 -2.60 6.18 -2.51
C LEU A 119 -3.85 6.13 -1.61
N ARG A 120 -3.88 6.92 -0.53
CA ARG A 120 -5.02 7.08 0.39
C ARG A 120 -5.43 5.78 1.10
N GLY A 121 -4.54 4.79 1.16
CA GLY A 121 -4.76 3.55 1.91
C GLY A 121 -4.57 3.71 3.42
N ILE A 122 -3.77 4.71 3.81
CA ILE A 122 -3.60 5.14 5.19
C ILE A 122 -3.79 6.67 5.29
N GLU A 123 -4.09 7.11 6.50
CA GLU A 123 -4.24 8.51 6.88
C GLU A 123 -3.37 8.82 8.09
N LEU A 124 -3.01 10.10 8.27
CA LEU A 124 -2.44 10.55 9.53
C LEU A 124 -3.58 10.72 10.55
N ALA A 125 -3.47 10.06 11.69
CA ALA A 125 -4.37 10.28 12.81
C ALA A 125 -3.80 11.43 13.66
N GLY A 126 -4.44 12.59 13.62
CA GLY A 126 -4.01 13.77 14.37
C GLY A 126 -3.12 14.72 13.58
N SER A 127 -3.71 15.48 12.68
CA SER A 127 -3.75 16.93 12.90
C SER A 127 -5.14 17.19 13.44
N GLU A 128 -5.27 17.91 14.56
CA GLU A 128 -6.57 18.41 14.98
C GLU A 128 -7.28 19.02 13.77
N ARG A 129 -8.57 18.70 13.60
CA ARG A 129 -9.48 19.68 13.02
C ARG A 129 -9.55 20.81 14.03
N THR A 130 -8.59 21.72 13.97
CA THR A 130 -8.89 23.11 14.27
C THR A 130 -9.76 23.62 13.13
N ASP A 131 -10.72 24.46 13.52
CA ASP A 131 -11.68 25.18 12.70
C ASP A 131 -12.99 24.40 12.51
N GLY A 132 -14.13 24.84 13.06
CA GLY A 132 -14.51 26.15 13.59
C GLY A 132 -15.94 26.42 13.18
#